data_AF-A0A8T6UXP1-F1
#
_entry.id   AF-A0A8T6UXP1-F1
#
_cell.length_a   1.000
_cell.length_b   1.000
_cell.length_c   1.000
_cell.angle_alpha   90.00
_cell.angle_beta   90.00
_cell.angle_gamma   90.00
#
_symmetry.space_group_name_H-M   'P 1'
#
loop_
_entity.id
_entity.type
_entity.pdbx_description
1 polymer ?
#
loop_
_entity_poly.entity_id
_entity_poly.type
_entity_poly.pdbx_seq_one_letter_code
_entity_poly.pdbx_strand_id
1 'polypeptide(L)'
;MKKISPKKLEKQGITKTTYAFILVLSLSMAVTPALLTSIPSPLTVKLDRSQEVELTSSIIRARTNSLMVTYGSPRYYLLSWRTYGPTIWVGHGSKQGISVQGKQRRWKTFAGKLSQTPGRDLVASCFANQIAKYESNAIPLGSGPTDARVSGFLAVYAITGDTAYLR
;
A
#
# COMPACT_ATOMS: atom_id res chain seq x y z
N MET A 1 -1.96 -22.46 41.57
CA MET A 1 -2.71 -21.33 40.98
C MET A 1 -4.18 -21.45 41.38
N LYS A 2 -4.73 -20.51 42.16
CA LYS A 2 -6.14 -20.54 42.59
C LYS A 2 -7.05 -20.16 41.42
N LYS A 3 -7.84 -21.12 40.94
CA LYS A 3 -8.90 -20.90 39.92
C LYS A 3 -9.98 -20.00 40.54
N ILE A 4 -10.09 -18.76 40.07
CA ILE A 4 -11.15 -17.85 40.50
C ILE A 4 -12.46 -18.30 39.84
N SER A 5 -13.43 -18.69 40.66
CA SER A 5 -14.75 -19.15 40.19
C SER A 5 -15.60 -17.96 39.73
N PRO A 6 -16.22 -18.01 38.53
CA PRO A 6 -17.02 -16.90 37.98
C PRO A 6 -18.19 -16.49 38.88
N LYS A 7 -18.70 -17.39 39.73
CA LYS A 7 -19.78 -17.11 40.70
C LYS A 7 -19.37 -16.15 41.83
N LYS A 8 -18.07 -15.94 42.08
CA LYS A 8 -17.59 -15.08 43.17
C LYS A 8 -17.51 -13.60 42.79
N LEU A 9 -17.48 -13.30 41.49
CA LEU A 9 -17.40 -11.94 40.94
C LEU A 9 -18.78 -11.29 40.74
N GLU A 10 -19.84 -12.10 40.60
CA GLU A 10 -21.23 -11.61 40.46
C GLU A 10 -21.75 -10.95 41.75
N LYS A 11 -21.20 -11.33 42.92
CA LYS A 11 -21.47 -10.66 44.21
C LYS A 11 -20.88 -9.25 44.33
N GLN A 12 -20.05 -8.81 43.38
CA GLN A 12 -19.44 -7.46 43.37
C GLN A 12 -20.13 -6.49 42.40
N GLY A 13 -21.29 -6.85 41.83
CA GLY A 13 -22.06 -5.97 40.94
C GLY A 13 -21.44 -5.75 39.55
N ILE A 14 -20.34 -6.44 39.22
CA ILE A 14 -19.70 -6.36 37.91
C ILE A 14 -20.47 -7.27 36.95
N THR A 15 -21.36 -6.67 36.16
CA THR A 15 -22.15 -7.37 35.15
C THR A 15 -21.29 -7.82 33.96
N LYS A 16 -21.77 -8.79 33.18
CA LYS A 16 -21.11 -9.22 31.92
C LYS A 16 -20.83 -8.04 30.97
N THR A 17 -21.67 -7.02 31.00
CA THR A 17 -21.54 -5.78 30.23
C THR A 17 -20.30 -4.99 30.64
N THR A 18 -20.01 -4.91 31.94
CA THR A 18 -18.81 -4.24 32.46
C THR A 18 -17.53 -4.94 32.01
N TYR A 19 -17.51 -6.28 31.98
CA TYR A 19 -16.38 -7.05 31.44
C TYR A 19 -16.17 -6.81 29.95
N ALA A 20 -17.24 -6.83 29.16
CA ALA A 20 -17.16 -6.55 27.73
C ALA A 20 -16.62 -5.12 27.49
N PHE A 21 -17.06 -4.15 28.28
CA PHE A 21 -16.58 -2.77 28.19
C PHE A 21 -15.09 -2.64 28.52
N ILE A 22 -14.61 -3.25 29.60
CA ILE A 22 -13.18 -3.24 29.97
C ILE A 22 -12.33 -3.94 28.91
N LEU A 23 -12.82 -5.04 28.32
CA LEU A 23 -12.14 -5.74 27.22
C LEU A 23 -12.04 -4.86 25.97
N VAL A 24 -13.14 -4.22 25.57
CA VAL A 24 -13.14 -3.30 24.42
C VAL A 24 -12.22 -2.11 24.68
N LEU A 25 -12.22 -1.55 25.90
CA LEU A 25 -11.38 -0.41 26.26
C LEU A 25 -9.88 -0.78 26.27
N SER A 26 -9.52 -1.92 26.84
CA SER A 26 -8.13 -2.40 26.86
C SER A 26 -7.63 -2.77 25.47
N LEU A 27 -8.48 -3.38 24.64
CA LEU A 27 -8.14 -3.69 23.26
C LEU A 27 -8.04 -2.41 22.42
N SER A 28 -8.92 -1.43 22.63
CA SER A 28 -8.89 -0.17 21.87
C SER A 28 -7.65 0.66 22.18
N MET A 29 -7.16 0.64 23.42
CA MET A 29 -5.91 1.31 23.80
C MET A 29 -4.67 0.71 23.13
N ALA A 30 -4.67 -0.59 22.82
CA ALA A 30 -3.58 -1.24 22.09
C ALA A 30 -3.74 -1.14 20.56
N VAL A 31 -4.97 -1.29 20.07
CA VAL A 31 -5.26 -1.33 18.62
C VAL A 31 -5.20 0.06 17.99
N THR A 32 -5.67 1.11 18.68
CA THR A 32 -5.71 2.46 18.12
C THR A 32 -4.31 3.00 17.77
N PRO A 33 -3.30 2.95 18.66
CA PRO A 33 -1.94 3.37 18.30
C PRO A 33 -1.34 2.50 17.19
N ALA A 34 -1.58 1.18 17.24
CA ALA A 34 -1.10 0.25 16.23
C ALA A 34 -1.70 0.51 14.84
N LEU A 35 -2.89 1.12 14.75
CA LEU A 35 -3.51 1.55 13.49
C LEU A 35 -3.11 2.97 13.09
N LEU A 36 -2.88 3.89 14.04
CA LEU A 36 -2.58 5.29 13.76
C LEU A 36 -1.09 5.58 13.52
N THR A 37 -0.21 4.65 13.87
CA THR A 37 1.24 4.78 13.65
C THR A 37 1.57 4.84 12.16
N SER A 38 2.23 5.92 11.76
CA SER A 38 2.76 6.13 10.41
C SER A 38 3.90 5.15 10.11
N ILE A 39 3.96 4.72 8.85
CA ILE A 39 4.98 3.81 8.35
C ILE A 39 5.86 4.61 7.37
N PRO A 40 7.15 4.86 7.70
CA PRO A 40 8.03 5.65 6.85
C PRO A 40 8.63 4.86 5.67
N SER A 41 8.36 3.56 5.58
CA SER A 41 8.86 2.71 4.49
C SER A 41 8.09 2.93 3.18
N PRO A 42 8.71 2.73 1.99
CA PRO A 42 7.97 2.73 0.74
C PRO A 42 6.95 1.60 0.67
N LEU A 43 5.84 1.82 -0.05
CA LEU A 43 4.78 0.82 -0.26
C LEU A 43 4.63 0.50 -1.75
N THR A 44 4.93 -0.74 -2.13
CA THR A 44 4.69 -1.26 -3.48
C THR A 44 3.30 -1.89 -3.56
N VAL A 45 2.41 -1.32 -4.38
CA VAL A 45 1.05 -1.78 -4.63
C VAL A 45 0.98 -2.45 -6.00
N LYS A 46 0.80 -3.77 -6.00
CA LYS A 46 0.54 -4.57 -7.20
C LYS A 46 -0.90 -4.38 -7.66
N LEU A 47 -1.09 -3.81 -8.83
CA LEU A 47 -2.41 -3.60 -9.42
C LEU A 47 -2.95 -4.86 -10.09
N ASP A 48 -2.07 -5.78 -10.49
CA ASP A 48 -2.42 -7.05 -11.12
C ASP A 48 -1.57 -8.23 -10.56
N ARG A 49 -1.86 -9.45 -11.01
CA ARG A 49 -1.13 -10.68 -10.63
C ARG A 49 -0.31 -11.28 -11.78
N SER A 50 -0.04 -10.50 -12.82
CA SER A 50 0.77 -10.98 -13.95
C SER A 50 2.25 -11.15 -13.56
N GLN A 51 2.98 -11.94 -14.34
CA GLN A 51 4.40 -12.20 -14.12
C GLN A 51 5.25 -10.92 -14.18
N GLU A 52 4.92 -9.99 -15.08
CA GLU A 52 5.64 -8.72 -15.27
C GLU A 52 5.47 -7.80 -14.06
N VAL A 53 4.25 -7.73 -13.51
CA VAL A 53 3.95 -6.96 -12.29
C VAL A 53 4.69 -7.57 -11.09
N GLU A 54 4.72 -8.89 -10.98
CA GLU A 54 5.46 -9.58 -9.93
C GLU A 54 6.97 -9.34 -10.04
N LEU A 55 7.52 -9.46 -11.25
CA LEU A 55 8.94 -9.21 -11.52
C LEU A 55 9.33 -7.78 -11.13
N THR A 56 8.59 -6.78 -11.62
CA THR A 56 8.82 -5.38 -11.30
C THR A 56 8.79 -5.15 -9.78
N SER A 57 7.77 -5.69 -9.11
CA SER A 57 7.60 -5.54 -7.65
C SER A 57 8.69 -6.25 -6.85
N SER A 58 9.16 -7.40 -7.32
CA SER A 58 10.23 -8.16 -6.67
C SER A 58 11.57 -7.41 -6.71
N ILE A 59 11.89 -6.76 -7.83
CA ILE A 59 13.08 -5.92 -7.98
C ILE A 59 13.02 -4.74 -7.00
N ILE A 60 11.88 -4.05 -6.94
CA ILE A 60 11.67 -2.93 -6.02
C ILE A 60 11.88 -3.39 -4.58
N ARG A 61 11.20 -4.46 -4.15
CA ARG A 61 11.29 -4.96 -2.78
C ARG A 61 12.71 -5.39 -2.40
N ALA A 62 13.42 -6.09 -3.29
CA ALA A 62 14.75 -6.60 -3.03
C ALA A 62 15.80 -5.49 -2.80
N ARG A 63 15.54 -4.27 -3.30
CA ARG A 63 16.50 -3.15 -3.26
C ARG A 63 16.10 -2.00 -2.34
N THR A 64 14.82 -1.90 -1.98
CA THR A 64 14.30 -0.75 -1.23
C THR A 64 13.68 -1.12 0.11
N ASN A 65 13.60 -2.42 0.43
CA ASN A 65 12.83 -2.93 1.58
C ASN A 65 11.37 -2.45 1.58
N SER A 66 10.79 -2.16 0.41
CA SER A 66 9.40 -1.71 0.31
C SER A 66 8.44 -2.77 0.85
N LEU A 67 7.41 -2.33 1.59
CA LEU A 67 6.26 -3.17 1.89
C LEU A 67 5.54 -3.52 0.60
N MET A 68 5.07 -4.76 0.44
CA MET A 68 4.40 -5.18 -0.79
C MET A 68 2.98 -5.65 -0.49
N VAL A 69 2.03 -5.13 -1.25
CA VAL A 69 0.60 -5.48 -1.16
C VAL A 69 -0.02 -5.62 -2.54
N THR A 70 -1.12 -6.37 -2.61
CA THR A 70 -1.98 -6.39 -3.81
C THR A 70 -3.14 -5.44 -3.62
N TYR A 71 -3.47 -4.66 -4.65
CA TYR A 71 -4.59 -3.73 -4.64
C TYR A 71 -5.90 -4.41 -4.22
N GLY A 72 -6.62 -3.79 -3.28
CA GLY A 72 -7.88 -4.30 -2.74
C GLY A 72 -7.74 -5.45 -1.74
N SER A 73 -6.52 -5.90 -1.40
CA SER A 73 -6.32 -6.86 -0.31
C SER A 73 -6.54 -6.21 1.07
N PRO A 74 -6.84 -6.99 2.14
CA PRO A 74 -6.93 -6.44 3.50
C PRO A 74 -5.67 -5.67 3.92
N ARG A 75 -4.47 -6.18 3.56
CA ARG A 75 -3.21 -5.49 3.81
C ARG A 75 -3.09 -4.16 3.09
N TYR A 76 -3.62 -4.05 1.87
CA TYR A 76 -3.66 -2.78 1.15
C TYR A 76 -4.46 -1.73 1.93
N TYR A 77 -5.68 -2.05 2.35
CA TYR A 77 -6.51 -1.11 3.13
C TYR A 77 -5.90 -0.75 4.48
N LEU A 78 -5.15 -1.67 5.10
CA LEU A 78 -4.45 -1.38 6.33
C LEU A 78 -3.24 -0.46 6.13
N LEU A 79 -2.52 -0.56 5.01
CA LEU A 79 -1.23 0.11 4.83
C LEU A 79 -1.27 1.39 3.98
N SER A 80 -2.19 1.50 3.03
CA SER A 80 -2.18 2.56 2.01
C SER A 80 -2.28 3.97 2.59
N TRP A 81 -3.08 4.16 3.64
CA TRP A 81 -3.28 5.45 4.30
C TRP A 81 -2.26 5.73 5.41
N ARG A 82 -1.48 4.72 5.82
CA ARG A 82 -0.48 4.82 6.90
C ARG A 82 0.94 5.02 6.39
N THR A 83 1.18 4.72 5.13
CA THR A 83 2.51 4.76 4.52
C THR A 83 2.83 6.20 4.12
N TYR A 84 3.73 6.85 4.86
CA TYR A 84 4.23 8.19 4.54
C TYR A 84 5.42 8.18 3.57
N GLY A 85 6.07 7.02 3.40
CA GLY A 85 7.02 6.82 2.31
C GLY A 85 6.35 6.84 0.93
N PRO A 86 7.13 6.81 -0.17
CA PRO A 86 6.57 6.77 -1.51
C PRO A 86 5.70 5.53 -1.73
N THR A 87 4.55 5.70 -2.38
CA THR A 87 3.70 4.59 -2.83
C THR A 87 3.97 4.31 -4.30
N ILE A 88 4.35 3.07 -4.63
CA ILE A 88 4.66 2.64 -5.99
C ILE A 88 3.54 1.78 -6.52
N TRP A 89 2.84 2.28 -7.53
CA TRP A 89 1.74 1.61 -8.19
C TRP A 89 2.28 0.85 -9.40
N VAL A 90 2.28 -0.48 -9.32
CA VAL A 90 2.86 -1.35 -10.34
C VAL A 90 1.75 -2.06 -11.10
N GLY A 91 1.67 -1.84 -12.42
CA GLY A 91 0.64 -2.46 -13.24
C GLY A 91 0.91 -2.37 -14.74
N HIS A 92 0.07 -3.03 -15.53
CA HIS A 92 0.06 -2.85 -16.98
C HIS A 92 -0.60 -1.55 -17.36
N GLY A 93 -0.02 -0.82 -18.30
CA GLY A 93 -0.59 0.43 -18.79
C GLY A 93 -0.71 0.45 -20.31
N SER A 94 -1.60 1.29 -20.79
CA SER A 94 -1.83 1.56 -22.20
C SER A 94 -2.16 3.04 -22.39
N LYS A 95 -2.29 3.47 -23.64
CA LYS A 95 -2.68 4.85 -23.94
C LYS A 95 -4.03 5.23 -23.32
N GLN A 96 -4.94 4.28 -23.14
CA GLN A 96 -6.30 4.54 -22.63
C GLN A 96 -6.43 4.37 -21.12
N GLY A 97 -5.51 3.66 -20.45
CA GLY A 97 -5.62 3.43 -19.01
C GLY A 97 -4.61 2.46 -18.42
N ILE A 98 -4.86 2.07 -17.17
CA ILE A 98 -4.05 1.11 -16.40
C ILE A 98 -4.89 -0.10 -16.01
N SER A 99 -4.32 -1.31 -16.03
CA SER A 99 -4.96 -2.53 -15.56
C SER A 99 -4.99 -2.54 -14.04
N VAL A 100 -6.19 -2.69 -13.48
CA VAL A 100 -6.42 -2.89 -12.04
C VAL A 100 -7.27 -4.14 -11.90
N GLN A 101 -6.70 -5.17 -11.28
CA GLN A 101 -7.32 -6.49 -11.09
C GLN A 101 -7.82 -7.08 -12.41
N GLY A 102 -6.99 -7.06 -13.46
CA GLY A 102 -7.32 -7.56 -14.80
C GLY A 102 -8.32 -6.68 -15.59
N LYS A 103 -8.75 -5.54 -15.06
CA LYS A 103 -9.68 -4.62 -15.74
C LYS A 103 -9.00 -3.30 -16.06
N GLN A 104 -9.08 -2.87 -17.31
CA GLN A 104 -8.56 -1.57 -17.71
C GLN A 104 -9.40 -0.43 -17.12
N ARG A 105 -8.73 0.49 -16.43
CA ARG A 105 -9.31 1.70 -15.82
C ARG A 105 -8.70 2.93 -16.49
N ARG A 106 -9.54 3.90 -16.85
CA ARG A 106 -9.07 5.15 -17.45
C ARG A 106 -8.12 5.87 -16.50
N TRP A 107 -7.08 6.51 -17.06
CA TRP A 107 -6.09 7.27 -16.29
C TRP A 107 -6.71 8.31 -15.35
N LYS A 108 -7.72 9.06 -15.83
CA LYS A 108 -8.48 10.02 -15.01
C LYS A 108 -9.13 9.37 -13.77
N THR A 109 -9.71 8.19 -13.93
CA THR A 109 -10.35 7.46 -12.82
C THR A 109 -9.31 6.92 -11.84
N PHE A 110 -8.18 6.46 -12.36
CA PHE A 110 -7.08 5.96 -11.52
C PHE A 110 -6.39 7.09 -10.73
N ALA A 111 -6.25 8.28 -11.30
CA ALA A 111 -5.66 9.44 -10.63
C ALA A 111 -6.33 9.75 -9.29
N GLY A 112 -7.66 9.68 -9.20
CA GLY A 112 -8.39 9.88 -7.94
C GLY A 112 -8.10 8.83 -6.85
N LYS A 113 -7.33 7.78 -7.14
CA LYS A 113 -6.82 6.82 -6.15
C LYS A 113 -5.45 7.19 -5.59
N LEU A 114 -4.64 7.91 -6.37
CA LEU A 114 -3.29 8.32 -5.97
C LEU A 114 -3.36 9.31 -4.80
N SER A 115 -4.26 10.30 -4.90
CA SER A 115 -4.50 11.32 -3.87
C SER A 115 -5.04 10.78 -2.52
N GLN A 116 -5.18 9.45 -2.37
CA GLN A 116 -5.57 8.80 -1.12
C GLN A 116 -4.38 8.34 -0.28
N THR A 117 -3.16 8.38 -0.81
CA THR A 117 -1.95 8.07 -0.05
C THR A 117 -1.33 9.36 0.49
N PRO A 118 -0.78 9.35 1.71
CA PRO A 118 -0.18 10.56 2.28
C PRO A 118 1.23 10.85 1.74
N GLY A 119 1.89 9.82 1.17
CA GLY A 119 3.20 9.93 0.55
C GLY A 119 3.13 10.33 -0.93
N ARG A 120 4.30 10.41 -1.57
CA ARG A 120 4.39 10.68 -3.01
C ARG A 120 4.06 9.42 -3.81
N ASP A 121 3.25 9.54 -4.85
CA ASP A 121 2.92 8.42 -5.73
C ASP A 121 3.91 8.28 -6.89
N LEU A 122 4.44 7.08 -7.08
CA LEU A 122 5.20 6.66 -8.25
C LEU A 122 4.35 5.68 -9.07
N VAL A 123 4.22 5.89 -10.38
CA VAL A 123 3.41 5.01 -11.24
C VAL A 123 4.32 4.25 -12.20
N ALA A 124 4.52 2.97 -11.92
CA ALA A 124 5.37 2.04 -12.68
C ALA A 124 4.52 1.22 -13.65
N SER A 125 4.31 1.76 -14.85
CA SER A 125 3.55 1.12 -15.92
C SER A 125 3.88 1.69 -17.29
N CYS A 126 3.60 0.94 -18.35
CA CYS A 126 3.64 1.49 -19.71
C CYS A 126 2.71 2.72 -19.84
N PHE A 127 3.16 3.75 -20.56
CA PHE A 127 2.39 5.01 -20.73
C PHE A 127 1.97 5.69 -19.41
N ALA A 128 2.70 5.49 -18.30
CA ALA A 128 2.42 6.15 -17.02
C ALA A 128 2.37 7.68 -17.14
N ASN A 129 3.11 8.28 -18.08
CA ASN A 129 3.10 9.72 -18.34
C ASN A 129 1.70 10.31 -18.61
N GLN A 130 0.72 9.50 -18.99
CA GLN A 130 -0.67 9.94 -19.12
C GLN A 130 -1.27 10.41 -17.79
N ILE A 131 -0.74 9.97 -16.64
CA ILE A 131 -1.23 10.35 -15.32
C ILE A 131 -0.99 11.82 -14.99
N ALA A 132 0.08 12.41 -15.53
CA ALA A 132 0.47 13.80 -15.27
C ALA A 132 -0.58 14.83 -15.74
N LYS A 133 -1.53 14.41 -16.59
CA LYS A 133 -2.69 15.22 -17.01
C LYS A 133 -3.75 15.38 -15.91
N TYR A 134 -3.71 14.53 -14.88
CA TYR A 134 -4.79 14.39 -13.89
C TYR A 134 -4.30 14.46 -12.45
N GLU A 135 -3.04 14.13 -12.19
CA GLU A 135 -2.42 14.20 -10.86
C GLU A 135 -0.99 14.73 -11.01
N SER A 136 -0.75 15.96 -10.55
CA SER A 136 0.54 16.65 -10.71
C SER A 136 1.60 16.15 -9.75
N ASN A 137 1.20 15.55 -8.64
CA ASN A 137 2.13 15.06 -7.62
C ASN A 137 2.63 13.64 -7.90
N ALA A 138 2.00 12.93 -8.83
CA ALA A 138 2.42 11.60 -9.25
C ALA A 138 3.64 11.66 -10.18
N ILE A 139 4.62 10.80 -9.93
CA ILE A 139 5.79 10.63 -10.80
C ILE A 139 5.56 9.44 -11.72
N PRO A 140 5.40 9.66 -13.04
CA PRO A 140 5.29 8.58 -13.99
C PRO A 140 6.65 7.94 -14.28
N LEU A 141 6.73 6.62 -14.20
CA LEU A 141 7.92 5.82 -14.51
C LEU A 141 7.73 5.06 -15.82
N GLY A 142 7.51 5.80 -16.91
CA GLY A 142 7.32 5.26 -18.25
C GLY A 142 6.49 6.17 -19.15
N SER A 143 6.97 6.44 -20.36
CA SER A 143 6.27 7.28 -21.36
C SER A 143 5.67 6.48 -22.53
N GLY A 144 6.02 5.20 -22.63
CA GLY A 144 5.62 4.29 -23.71
C GLY A 144 5.62 2.84 -23.24
N PRO A 145 5.74 1.86 -24.16
CA PRO A 145 6.05 0.48 -23.79
C PRO A 145 7.34 0.45 -22.97
N THR A 146 7.34 -0.24 -21.84
CA THR A 146 8.47 -0.30 -20.91
C THR A 146 8.60 -1.73 -20.38
N ASP A 147 9.81 -2.27 -20.46
CA ASP A 147 10.10 -3.60 -19.91
C ASP A 147 9.95 -3.62 -18.38
N ALA A 148 9.50 -4.74 -17.84
CA ALA A 148 9.25 -4.91 -16.41
C ALA A 148 10.51 -4.70 -15.55
N ARG A 149 11.68 -5.15 -16.02
CA ARG A 149 12.95 -4.96 -15.29
C ARG A 149 13.37 -3.50 -15.29
N VAL A 150 13.26 -2.85 -16.45
CA VAL A 150 13.56 -1.42 -16.59
C VAL A 150 12.65 -0.60 -15.68
N SER A 151 11.34 -0.88 -15.68
CA SER A 151 10.37 -0.25 -14.78
C SER A 151 10.75 -0.45 -13.30
N GLY A 152 11.17 -1.66 -12.94
CA GLY A 152 11.61 -2.00 -11.59
C GLY A 152 12.82 -1.18 -11.15
N PHE A 153 13.87 -1.09 -11.98
CA PHE A 153 15.06 -0.31 -11.66
C PHE A 153 14.82 1.20 -11.66
N LEU A 154 13.97 1.71 -12.56
CA LEU A 154 13.54 3.12 -12.53
C LEU A 154 12.81 3.46 -11.22
N ALA A 155 11.96 2.56 -10.73
CA ALA A 155 11.30 2.75 -9.45
C ALA A 155 12.29 2.71 -8.28
N VAL A 156 13.26 1.79 -8.30
CA VAL A 156 14.33 1.76 -7.29
C VAL A 156 15.11 3.08 -7.30
N TYR A 157 15.56 3.54 -8.46
CA TYR A 157 16.25 4.83 -8.60
C TYR A 157 15.40 6.00 -8.09
N ALA A 158 14.11 6.04 -8.43
CA ALA A 158 13.21 7.11 -7.97
C ALA A 158 13.02 7.14 -6.45
N ILE A 159 13.21 6.01 -5.76
CA ILE A 159 13.14 5.90 -4.30
C ILE A 159 14.49 6.22 -3.65
N THR A 160 15.58 5.70 -4.18
CA THR A 160 16.90 5.73 -3.52
C THR A 160 17.81 6.86 -3.99
N GLY A 161 17.58 7.40 -5.18
CA GLY A 161 18.50 8.30 -5.87
C GLY A 161 19.79 7.63 -6.37
N ASP A 162 19.91 6.31 -6.26
CA ASP A 162 21.14 5.59 -6.62
C ASP A 162 21.22 5.28 -8.12
N THR A 163 22.10 6.02 -8.80
CA THR A 163 22.33 5.89 -10.25
C THR A 163 22.95 4.55 -10.67
N ALA A 164 23.45 3.73 -9.73
CA ALA A 164 23.98 2.41 -10.02
C ALA A 164 22.93 1.48 -10.68
N TYR A 165 21.64 1.77 -10.50
CA TYR A 165 20.55 1.00 -11.11
C TYR A 165 20.16 1.45 -12.53
N LEU A 166 20.82 2.48 -13.06
CA LEU A 166 20.62 2.99 -14.43
C LEU A 166 21.72 2.54 -15.40
N ARG A 167 22.74 1.83 -14.92
CA ARG A 167 23.87 1.29 -15.69
C ARG A 167 23.64 -0.19 -15.98
#